data_AF-A0A410PZG2-F1
#
_entry.id   AF-A0A410PZG2-F1
#
_cell.length_a   1.000
_cell.length_b   1.000
_cell.length_c   1.000
_cell.angle_alpha   90.00
_cell.angle_beta   90.00
_cell.angle_gamma   90.00
#
_symmetry.space_group_name_H-M   'P 1'
#
loop_
_entity.id
_entity.type
_entity.pdbx_description
1 polymer ?
#
loop_
_entity_poly.entity_id
_entity_poly.type
_entity_poly.pdbx_seq_one_letter_code
_entity_poly.pdbx_strand_id
1 'polypeptide(L)' 'MGKKPFRFTGESYSADGSGTYHLRRETMFESASDSEGDEFREVSSREVMSREEQLRQDTERLGRAEREFAGHP' A
#
# COMPACT_ATOMS: atom_id res chain seq x y z
N MET A 1 22.53 25.04 7.43
CA MET A 1 21.54 24.10 7.98
C MET A 1 20.61 23.71 6.85
N GLY A 2 20.62 22.45 6.40
CA GLY A 2 19.68 21.99 5.36
C GLY A 2 18.29 21.82 5.96
N LYS A 3 17.24 22.35 5.31
CA LYS A 3 15.85 22.07 5.71
C LYS A 3 15.56 20.61 5.36
N LYS A 4 14.81 19.91 6.22
CA LYS A 4 14.29 18.60 5.86
C LYS A 4 13.22 18.78 4.77
N PRO A 5 13.20 17.94 3.73
CA PRO A 5 12.21 18.07 2.68
C PRO A 5 10.80 17.81 3.25
N PHE A 6 9.82 18.55 2.76
CA PHE A 6 8.43 18.38 3.19
C PHE A 6 7.88 17.07 2.59
N ARG A 7 7.14 16.33 3.41
CA ARG A 7 6.55 15.03 3.03
C ARG A 7 5.09 14.95 3.44
N PHE A 8 4.27 14.34 2.59
CA PHE A 8 2.88 14.02 2.88
C PHE A 8 2.47 12.68 2.27
N THR A 9 1.37 12.13 2.77
CA THR A 9 0.77 10.89 2.25
C THR A 9 -0.46 11.23 1.43
N GLY A 10 -0.52 10.72 0.20
CA GLY A 10 -1.70 10.73 -0.65
C GLY A 10 -2.35 9.35 -0.66
N GLU A 11 -3.67 9.33 -0.67
CA GLU A 11 -4.49 8.12 -0.67
C GLU A 11 -5.30 8.05 -1.96
N SER A 12 -5.33 6.87 -2.58
CA SER A 12 -6.19 6.61 -3.73
C SER A 12 -7.21 5.53 -3.41
N TYR A 13 -8.45 5.80 -3.79
CA TYR A 13 -9.60 4.98 -3.48
C TYR A 13 -10.20 4.41 -4.77
N SER A 14 -10.73 3.19 -4.68
CA SER A 14 -11.55 2.58 -5.73
C SER A 14 -12.97 2.41 -5.23
N ALA A 15 -13.95 2.82 -6.04
CA ALA A 15 -15.35 2.51 -5.79
C ALA A 15 -15.64 1.05 -6.17
N ASP A 16 -16.43 0.35 -5.36
CA ASP A 16 -17.02 -0.93 -5.73
C ASP A 16 -18.41 -0.73 -6.38
N GLY A 17 -19.00 -1.83 -6.87
CA GLY A 17 -20.33 -1.82 -7.48
C GLY A 17 -21.48 -1.47 -6.52
N SER A 18 -21.22 -1.38 -5.21
CA SER A 18 -22.19 -0.96 -4.20
C SER A 18 -22.14 0.55 -3.90
N GLY A 19 -21.15 1.27 -4.45
CA GLY A 19 -20.89 2.68 -4.16
C GLY A 19 -20.02 2.91 -2.92
N THR A 20 -19.46 1.84 -2.34
CA THR A 20 -18.49 1.93 -1.25
C THR A 20 -17.10 2.20 -1.81
N TYR A 21 -16.32 3.04 -1.13
CA TYR A 21 -14.94 3.34 -1.51
C TYR A 21 -13.96 2.57 -0.63
N HIS A 22 -13.03 1.88 -1.27
CA HIS A 22 -11.97 1.11 -0.61
C HIS A 22 -10.62 1.76 -0.90
N LEU A 23 -9.81 1.95 0.13
CA LEU A 23 -8.44 2.43 -0.02
C LEU A 23 -7.64 1.38 -0.80
N ARG A 24 -7.02 1.80 -1.91
CA ARG A 24 -6.26 0.94 -2.81
C ARG A 24 -4.76 1.14 -2.69
N ARG A 25 -4.33 2.39 -2.54
CA ARG A 25 -2.90 2.74 -2.52
C ARG A 25 -2.66 3.94 -1.64
N GLU A 26 -1.66 3.83 -0.80
CA GLU A 26 -1.05 4.94 -0.08
C GLU A 26 0.28 5.27 -0.75
N THR A 27 0.48 6.53 -1.11
CA THR A 27 1.70 7.03 -1.75
C THR A 27 2.28 8.15 -0.89
N MET A 28 3.55 8.04 -0.52
CA MET A 28 4.27 9.11 0.14
C MET A 28 4.94 9.98 -0.92
N PHE A 29 4.76 11.28 -0.79
CA PHE A 29 5.35 12.30 -1.64
C PHE A 29 6.37 13.12 -0.86
N GLU A 30 7.38 13.61 -1.57
CA GLU A 30 8.41 14.51 -1.06
C GLU A 30 8.56 15.71 -2.00
N SER A 31 8.79 16.90 -1.44
CA SER A 31 9.10 18.10 -2.23
C SER A 31 10.35 17.88 -3.09
N ALA A 32 10.25 18.09 -4.40
CA ALA A 32 11.32 17.77 -5.34
C ALA A 32 12.51 18.76 -5.31
N SER A 33 12.34 19.96 -4.75
CA SER A 33 13.41 20.96 -4.61
C SER A 33 13.22 21.89 -3.41
N ASP A 34 14.31 22.56 -3.00
CA ASP A 34 14.30 23.67 -2.03
C ASP A 34 13.87 25.02 -2.68
N SER A 35 13.60 25.03 -3.98
CA SER A 35 13.18 26.20 -4.76
C SER A 35 11.67 26.25 -4.96
N GLU A 36 11.13 27.45 -5.21
CA GLU A 36 9.70 27.83 -5.31
C GLU A 36 8.88 27.10 -6.42
N GLY A 37 8.96 25.78 -6.50
CA GLY A 37 8.11 24.95 -7.34
C GLY A 37 7.26 24.02 -6.48
N ASP A 38 5.95 24.02 -6.73
CA ASP A 38 4.97 23.09 -6.12
C ASP A 38 5.10 21.67 -6.70
N GLU A 39 6.32 21.19 -6.95
CA GLU A 39 6.56 19.87 -7.50
C GLU A 39 6.84 18.85 -6.39
N PHE A 40 6.05 17.78 -6.42
CA PHE A 40 6.14 16.66 -5.51
C PHE A 40 6.47 15.39 -6.27
N ARG A 41 7.45 14.64 -5.77
CA ARG A 41 7.82 13.33 -6.31
C ARG A 41 7.34 12.21 -5.38
N GLU A 42 6.90 11.10 -5.97
CA GLU A 42 6.64 9.87 -5.22
C GLU A 42 7.96 9.32 -4.66
N VAL A 43 8.00 9.04 -3.36
CA VAL A 43 9.15 8.41 -2.68
C VAL A 43 8.89 6.98 -2.25
N SER A 44 7.62 6.62 -2.02
CA SER A 44 7.22 5.24 -1.80
C SER A 44 5.74 5.08 -2.07
N SER A 45 5.33 3.89 -2.48
CA SER A 45 3.93 3.53 -2.47
C SER A 45 3.70 2.13 -1.95
N ARG A 46 2.52 1.93 -1.39
CA ARG A 46 2.04 0.65 -0.88
C ARG A 46 0.64 0.43 -1.39
N GLU A 47 0.43 -0.70 -2.04
CA GLU A 47 -0.92 -1.19 -2.32
C GLU A 47 -1.54 -1.73 -1.03
N VAL A 48 -2.75 -1.28 -0.76
CA VAL A 48 -3.60 -1.74 0.34
C VAL A 48 -4.54 -2.77 -0.27
N MET A 49 -4.40 -4.01 0.15
CA MET A 49 -5.31 -5.08 -0.28
C MET A 49 -6.63 -4.94 0.45
N SER A 50 -7.72 -5.33 -0.20
CA SER A 50 -9.00 -5.47 0.48
C SER A 50 -8.91 -6.54 1.58
N ARG A 51 -9.74 -6.42 2.61
CA ARG A 51 -9.80 -7.41 3.69
C ARG A 51 -10.12 -8.82 3.17
N GLU A 52 -10.97 -8.92 2.15
CA GLU A 52 -11.33 -10.19 1.52
C GLU A 52 -10.14 -10.82 0.79
N GLU A 53 -9.40 -10.04 0.01
CA GLU A 53 -8.19 -10.54 -0.66
C GLU A 53 -7.09 -10.94 0.31
N GLN A 54 -6.94 -10.18 1.40
CA GLN A 54 -6.01 -10.52 2.47
C GLN A 54 -6.37 -11.86 3.12
N LEU A 55 -7.64 -12.06 3.48
CA LEU A 55 -8.14 -13.31 4.04
C LEU A 55 -7.98 -14.48 3.08
N ARG A 56 -8.22 -14.27 1.78
CA ARG A 56 -7.99 -15.29 0.75
C ARG A 56 -6.53 -15.70 0.69
N GLN A 57 -5.59 -14.73 0.63
CA GLN A 57 -4.17 -15.03 0.64
C GLN A 57 -3.72 -15.74 1.92
N ASP A 58 -4.24 -15.34 3.08
CA ASP A 58 -3.89 -15.98 4.34
C ASP A 58 -4.41 -17.42 4.41
N THR A 59 -5.61 -17.67 3.90
CA THR A 59 -6.16 -19.03 3.77
C THR A 59 -5.30 -19.90 2.86
N GLU A 60 -4.86 -19.37 1.72
CA GLU A 60 -3.95 -20.06 0.81
C GLU A 60 -2.56 -20.30 1.41
N ARG A 61 -2.06 -19.38 2.25
CA ARG A 61 -0.79 -19.57 2.99
C ARG A 61 -0.93 -20.67 4.02
N LEU A 62 -2.01 -20.66 4.81
CA LEU A 62 -2.27 -21.70 5.81
C LEU A 62 -2.40 -23.07 5.14
N GLY A 63 -3.19 -23.18 4.07
CA GLY A 63 -3.34 -24.46 3.36
C GLY A 63 -2.05 -24.98 2.73
N ARG A 64 -1.11 -24.10 2.34
CA ARG A 64 0.23 -24.51 1.90
C ARG A 64 1.10 -24.97 3.07
N ALA A 65 1.14 -24.20 4.16
CA ALA A 65 1.91 -24.53 5.34
C ALA A 65 1.45 -25.88 5.95
N GLU A 66 0.15 -26.15 5.97
CA GLU A 66 -0.40 -27.43 6.42
C GLU A 66 0.06 -28.61 5.55
N ARG A 67 0.14 -28.44 4.24
CA ARG A 67 0.64 -29.47 3.31
C ARG A 67 2.14 -29.70 3.44
N GLU A 68 2.91 -28.64 3.60
CA GLU A 68 4.36 -28.72 3.83
C GLU A 68 4.66 -29.42 5.16
N PHE A 69 3.90 -29.10 6.21
CA PHE A 69 4.03 -29.73 7.52
C PHE A 69 3.56 -31.20 7.50
N ALA A 70 2.48 -31.52 6.78
CA ALA A 70 2.02 -32.91 6.61
C ALA A 70 2.93 -33.75 5.70
N GLY A 71 3.73 -33.11 4.85
CA GLY A 71 4.72 -33.74 3.96
C GLY A 71 6.10 -33.94 4.59
N HIS A 72 6.33 -33.40 5.78
CA HIS A 72 7.53 -33.64 6.57
C HIS A 72 7.22 -34.66 7.68
N PRO A 73 7.69 -35.92 7.57
CA PRO A 73 7.66 -36.86 8.69
C PRO A 73 8.58 -36.43 9.84
#